data_AF-E0UFH9-F1
#
_entry.id   AF-E0UFH9-F1
#
_cell.length_a   1.000
_cell.length_b   1.000
_cell.length_c   1.000
_cell.angle_alpha   90.00
_cell.angle_beta   90.00
_cell.angle_gamma   90.00
#
_symmetry.space_group_name_H-M   'P 1'
#
loop_
_entity.id
_entity.type
_entity.pdbx_description
1 polymer ?
#
loop_
_entity_poly.entity_id
_entity_poly.type
_entity_poly.pdbx_seq_one_letter_code
_entity_poly.pdbx_strand_id
1 'polypeptide(L)'
;MNQPEKKADKKLKNTERDLFLYPITGYRGLFSPEKLLLNANLQEFAQRVSYLVGLHTNGKLSTGEVYKQLDHLWIQLQKSKEATGIDDFEQK
;
A
#
# COMPACT_ATOMS: atom_id res chain seq x y z
N MET A 1 38.13 24.19 -4.28
CA MET A 1 37.12 25.19 -3.92
C MET A 1 36.41 25.57 -5.21
N ASN A 2 35.23 25.12 -5.60
CA ASN A 2 34.18 24.28 -5.02
C ASN A 2 33.59 23.44 -6.16
N GLN A 3 33.27 22.18 -5.89
CA GLN A 3 32.48 21.35 -6.79
C GLN A 3 31.01 21.79 -6.72
N PRO A 4 30.22 21.71 -7.81
CA PRO A 4 28.79 21.95 -7.74
C PRO A 4 28.13 20.71 -7.10
N GLU A 5 27.59 20.90 -5.89
CA GLU A 5 26.77 19.91 -5.20
C GLU A 5 25.54 19.58 -6.04
N LYS A 6 25.42 18.30 -6.41
CA LYS A 6 24.23 17.74 -7.05
C LYS A 6 23.05 17.84 -6.08
N LYS A 7 22.10 18.73 -6.34
CA LYS A 7 20.74 18.62 -5.82
C LYS A 7 20.06 17.45 -6.52
N ALA A 8 20.20 16.26 -5.95
CA ALA A 8 19.39 15.11 -6.31
C ALA A 8 18.22 15.01 -5.33
N ASP A 9 17.02 15.02 -5.89
CA ASP A 9 15.76 15.15 -5.20
C ASP A 9 15.49 14.04 -4.17
N LYS A 10 15.46 14.51 -2.93
CA LYS A 10 14.69 14.08 -1.76
C LYS A 10 13.40 13.29 -2.07
N LYS A 11 13.43 11.95 -2.16
CA LYS A 11 12.35 11.05 -1.65
C LYS A 11 12.73 9.55 -1.59
N LEU A 12 13.69 9.19 -0.73
CA LEU A 12 13.91 7.80 -0.32
C LEU A 12 13.91 7.75 1.21
N LYS A 13 12.73 7.83 1.85
CA LYS A 13 12.60 7.65 3.30
C LYS A 13 11.23 7.08 3.63
N ASN A 14 11.13 5.74 3.67
CA ASN A 14 10.53 5.00 4.81
C ASN A 14 10.40 3.47 4.62
N THR A 15 11.10 2.84 3.68
CA THR A 15 10.92 1.41 3.38
C THR A 15 11.04 0.50 4.60
N GLU A 16 11.97 0.75 5.53
CA GLU A 16 12.15 -0.11 6.72
C GLU A 16 11.00 0.00 7.73
N ARG A 17 10.49 1.21 7.98
CA ARG A 17 9.36 1.41 8.91
C ARG A 17 8.08 0.82 8.34
N ASP A 18 7.87 1.04 7.05
CA ASP A 18 6.70 0.53 6.36
C ASP A 18 6.74 -1.00 6.34
N LEU A 19 7.89 -1.63 6.05
CA LEU A 19 8.05 -3.09 6.13
C LEU A 19 7.88 -3.65 7.54
N PHE A 20 8.28 -2.91 8.58
CA PHE A 20 8.07 -3.32 9.97
C PHE A 20 6.58 -3.27 10.38
N LEU A 21 5.89 -2.19 10.03
CA LEU A 21 4.47 -2.01 10.35
C LEU A 21 3.56 -2.86 9.46
N TYR A 22 3.99 -3.14 8.23
CA TYR A 22 3.24 -3.77 7.16
C TYR A 22 4.06 -4.92 6.54
N PRO A 23 4.16 -6.07 7.24
CA PRO A 23 5.02 -7.18 6.82
C PRO A 23 4.47 -7.89 5.58
N ILE A 24 5.20 -7.87 4.48
CA ILE A 24 4.77 -8.53 3.23
C ILE A 24 5.01 -10.04 3.32
N THR A 25 4.00 -10.81 2.96
CA THR A 25 4.06 -12.27 2.82
C THR A 25 4.29 -12.66 1.35
N GLY A 26 5.03 -13.75 1.14
CA GLY A 26 5.32 -14.25 -0.21
C GLY A 26 4.04 -14.62 -0.97
N TYR A 27 3.93 -14.16 -2.22
CA TYR A 27 2.82 -14.51 -3.11
C TYR A 27 2.89 -16.00 -3.49
N ARG A 28 1.76 -16.71 -3.35
CA ARG A 28 1.66 -18.17 -3.59
C ARG A 28 0.84 -18.53 -4.82
N GLY A 29 0.40 -17.55 -5.60
CA GLY A 29 -0.38 -17.79 -6.83
C GLY A 29 0.51 -17.94 -8.08
N LEU A 30 -0.14 -18.09 -9.23
CA LEU A 30 0.56 -18.14 -10.52
C LEU A 30 1.33 -16.85 -10.76
N PHE A 31 2.62 -16.99 -11.09
CA PHE A 31 3.51 -15.86 -11.31
C PHE A 31 3.14 -15.10 -12.59
N SER A 32 2.92 -13.80 -12.41
CA SER A 32 2.98 -12.77 -13.44
C SER A 32 3.33 -11.46 -12.72
N PRO A 33 4.11 -10.56 -13.32
CA PRO A 33 4.43 -9.26 -12.71
C PRO A 33 3.20 -8.50 -12.20
N GLU A 34 2.11 -8.54 -12.96
CA GLU A 34 0.83 -7.87 -12.68
C GLU A 34 0.18 -8.45 -11.42
N LYS A 35 0.03 -9.78 -11.34
CA LYS A 35 -0.54 -10.45 -10.16
C LYS A 35 0.33 -10.28 -8.92
N LEU A 36 1.65 -10.33 -9.06
CA LEU A 36 2.57 -10.11 -7.94
C LEU A 36 2.44 -8.68 -7.39
N LEU A 37 2.39 -7.69 -8.28
CA LEU A 37 2.21 -6.28 -7.94
C LEU A 37 0.84 -6.03 -7.27
N LEU A 38 -0.25 -6.53 -7.88
CA LEU A 38 -1.58 -6.41 -7.31
C LEU A 38 -1.67 -7.08 -5.92
N ASN A 39 -1.09 -8.27 -5.77
CA ASN A 39 -1.00 -8.94 -4.48
C ASN A 39 -0.25 -8.09 -3.44
N ALA A 40 0.88 -7.47 -3.81
CA ALA A 40 1.62 -6.61 -2.88
C ALA A 40 0.76 -5.42 -2.41
N ASN A 41 0.04 -4.78 -3.33
CA ASN A 41 -0.83 -3.66 -3.04
C ASN A 41 -2.07 -4.08 -2.20
N LEU A 42 -2.61 -5.27 -2.44
CA LEU A 42 -3.66 -5.87 -1.61
C LEU A 42 -3.18 -6.13 -0.17
N GLN A 43 -1.97 -6.65 -0.01
CA GLN A 43 -1.39 -6.89 1.30
C GLN A 43 -1.17 -5.58 2.07
N GLU A 44 -0.64 -4.55 1.40
CA GLU A 44 -0.50 -3.21 2.00
C GLU A 44 -1.85 -2.64 2.42
N PHE A 45 -2.87 -2.73 1.56
CA PHE A 45 -4.23 -2.29 1.87
C PHE A 45 -4.77 -2.97 3.13
N ALA A 46 -4.73 -4.30 3.19
CA ALA A 46 -5.26 -5.07 4.33
C ALA A 46 -4.59 -4.70 5.66
N GLN A 47 -3.27 -4.46 5.62
CA GLN A 47 -2.50 -4.14 6.81
C GLN A 47 -2.76 -2.71 7.29
N ARG A 48 -2.82 -1.73 6.38
CA ARG A 48 -3.19 -0.35 6.71
C ARG A 48 -4.61 -0.26 7.27
N VAL A 49 -5.57 -0.99 6.68
CA VAL A 49 -6.95 -1.08 7.20
C VAL A 49 -6.94 -1.61 8.63
N SER A 50 -6.24 -2.72 8.88
CA SER A 50 -6.13 -3.33 10.21
C SER A 50 -5.54 -2.35 11.24
N TYR A 51 -4.52 -1.59 10.85
CA TYR A 51 -3.91 -0.58 11.71
C TYR A 51 -4.86 0.59 12.02
N LEU A 52 -5.56 1.12 11.01
CA LEU A 52 -6.55 2.19 11.19
C LEU A 52 -7.68 1.77 12.13
N VAL A 53 -8.22 0.57 11.93
CA VAL A 53 -9.26 0.02 12.80
C VAL A 53 -8.73 -0.18 14.21
N GLY A 54 -7.51 -0.70 14.38
CA GLY A 54 -6.87 -0.85 15.69
C GLY A 54 -6.67 0.49 16.41
N LEU A 55 -6.28 1.54 15.70
CA LEU A 55 -6.18 2.90 16.25
C LEU A 55 -7.56 3.45 16.65
N HIS A 56 -8.59 3.18 15.85
CA HIS A 56 -9.95 3.59 16.16
C HIS A 56 -10.46 2.93 17.44
N THR A 57 -10.33 1.61 17.54
CA THR A 57 -10.78 0.84 18.71
C THR A 57 -10.02 1.22 19.98
N ASN A 58 -8.77 1.67 19.84
CA ASN A 58 -7.97 2.22 20.94
C ASN A 58 -8.24 3.71 21.23
N GLY A 59 -9.26 4.30 20.59
CA GLY A 59 -9.68 5.69 20.80
C GLY A 59 -8.68 6.74 20.30
N LYS A 60 -7.72 6.35 19.45
CA LYS A 60 -6.68 7.26 18.91
C LYS A 60 -7.11 8.00 17.66
N LEU A 61 -8.10 7.48 16.95
CA LEU A 61 -8.72 8.10 15.78
C LEU A 61 -10.23 8.11 15.93
N SER A 62 -10.86 9.19 15.49
CA SER A 62 -12.32 9.25 15.40
C SER A 62 -12.83 8.40 14.25
N THR A 63 -14.10 7.99 14.35
CA THR A 63 -14.79 7.24 13.30
C THR A 63 -14.73 7.96 11.95
N GLY A 64 -14.92 9.28 11.93
CA GLY A 64 -14.89 10.09 10.70
C GLY A 64 -13.51 10.15 10.05
N GLU A 65 -12.44 10.23 10.84
CA GLU A 65 -11.05 10.19 10.32
C GLU A 65 -10.71 8.82 9.74
N VAL A 66 -11.19 7.75 10.37
CA VAL A 66 -10.97 6.37 9.90
C VAL A 66 -11.69 6.16 8.58
N TYR A 67 -12.97 6.55 8.47
CA TYR A 67 -13.72 6.42 7.22
C TYR A 67 -13.07 7.16 6.05
N LYS A 68 -12.63 8.41 6.25
CA LYS A 68 -11.93 9.17 5.20
C LYS A 68 -10.65 8.48 4.73
N GLN A 69 -9.89 7.91 5.65
CA GLN A 69 -8.65 7.21 5.31
C GLN A 69 -8.92 5.86 4.63
N LEU A 70 -9.93 5.12 5.07
CA LEU A 70 -10.35 3.88 4.42
C LEU A 70 -10.83 4.11 2.99
N ASP A 71 -11.60 5.18 2.76
CA ASP A 71 -12.05 5.56 1.42
C ASP A 71 -10.86 5.87 0.48
N HIS A 72 -9.87 6.62 0.97
CA HIS A 72 -8.65 6.89 0.22
C HIS A 72 -7.86 5.61 -0.11
N LEU A 73 -7.73 4.70 0.85
CA LEU A 73 -7.04 3.41 0.64
C LEU A 73 -7.78 2.55 -0.38
N TRP A 74 -9.12 2.55 -0.35
CA TRP A 74 -9.94 1.82 -1.31
C TRP A 74 -9.75 2.37 -2.73
N ILE A 75 -9.83 3.69 -2.91
CA ILE A 75 -9.59 4.34 -4.21
C ILE A 75 -8.18 4.04 -4.74
N GLN A 76 -7.17 4.01 -3.86
CA GLN A 76 -5.80 3.63 -4.24
C GLN A 76 -5.73 2.18 -4.74
N LEU A 77 -6.37 1.25 -4.04
CA LEU A 77 -6.42 -0.14 -4.45
C LEU A 77 -7.14 -0.33 -5.79
N GLN A 78 -8.27 0.36 -5.99
CA GLN A 78 -9.00 0.33 -7.26
C GLN A 78 -8.12 0.80 -8.43
N LYS A 79 -7.45 1.96 -8.28
CA LYS A 79 -6.51 2.47 -9.29
C LYS A 79 -5.33 1.53 -9.54
N SER A 80 -4.82 0.89 -8.49
CA SER A 80 -3.77 -0.11 -8.64
C SER A 80 -4.25 -1.28 -9.49
N LYS A 81 -5.48 -1.77 -9.27
CA LYS A 81 -6.04 -2.89 -10.03
C LYS A 81 -6.24 -2.51 -11.50
N GLU A 82 -6.78 -1.32 -11.76
CA GLU A 82 -6.93 -0.79 -13.12
C GLU A 82 -5.58 -0.72 -13.85
N ALA A 83 -4.53 -0.27 -13.15
CA ALA A 83 -3.18 -0.14 -13.72
C ALA A 83 -2.51 -1.48 -14.06
N THR A 84 -2.89 -2.58 -13.39
CA THR A 84 -2.33 -3.91 -13.71
C THR A 84 -3.04 -4.62 -14.86
N GLY A 85 -4.16 -4.07 -15.35
CA GLY A 85 -4.94 -4.67 -16.45
C GLY A 85 -5.54 -6.03 -16.09
N ILE A 86 -5.60 -6.37 -14.80
CA ILE A 86 -6.24 -7.59 -14.31
C ILE A 86 -7.74 -7.31 -14.22
N ASP A 87 -8.50 -7.81 -15.19
CA ASP A 87 -9.96 -7.86 -15.12
C ASP A 87 -10.38 -9.06 -14.27
N ASP A 88 -11.44 -8.92 -13.48
CA ASP A 88 -11.91 -9.94 -12.51
C ASP A 88 -12.54 -11.19 -13.18
N PHE A 89 -12.28 -11.43 -14.47
CA PHE A 89 -12.96 -12.46 -15.26
C PHE A 89 -12.12 -13.67 -15.67
N GLU A 90 -10.87 -13.77 -15.21
CA GLU A 90 -10.05 -14.96 -15.50
C GLU A 90 -9.55 -15.62 -14.23
N GLN A 91 -10.38 -16.51 -13.67
CA GLN A 91 -9.96 -17.91 -13.50
C GLN A 91 -11.17 -18.82 -13.22
N LYS A 92 -11.34 -19.75 -14.18
CA LYS A 92 -12.20 -20.93 -14.21
C LYS A 92 -12.29 -21.73 -12.92
#